data_AF-A0A916GRK6-F1
#
_entry.id   AF-A0A916GRK6-F1
#
_cell.length_a   1.000
_cell.length_b   1.000
_cell.length_c   1.000
_cell.angle_alpha   90.00
_cell.angle_beta   90.00
_cell.angle_gamma   90.00
#
_symmetry.space_group_name_H-M   'P 1'
#
loop_
_entity.id
_entity.type
_entity.pdbx_description
1 polymer ?
#
loop_
_entity_poly.entity_id
_entity_poly.type
_entity_poly.pdbx_seq_one_letter_code
_entity_poly.pdbx_strand_id
1 'polypeptide(L)'
;MFGVTGALFVAVLQHRDRLPQTFSKQTLGSLGFFIVYALMQGFTKQGIDNAAHVGGLLGGCLLAYVLPERFDMENFVRNIKQRTSVAAIIVIAATTGLTAMAPQAAIDQRMGHEGLAAFSRGMQSFDAAVKGLRQDQQDLSTGKMSERQADERTRTVHAPAFRAALQYLVLAQAALPSSDRRLPLLTEAKRLTELLVESLGMDSVFEPGSDKPKPADPTRMTAIETEMKEVGARFQRLVQEASSTSVHHNPAQGTPRP
;
A
#
# COMPACT_ATOMS: atom_id res chain seq x y z
N MET A 1 4.07 13.32 21.88
CA MET A 1 3.41 14.22 22.87
C MET A 1 2.92 13.48 24.09
N PHE A 2 1.92 12.58 23.98
CA PHE A 2 1.31 11.90 25.12
C PHE A 2 2.27 11.15 26.05
N GLY A 3 3.34 10.55 25.53
CA GLY A 3 4.36 9.92 26.39
C GLY A 3 5.16 10.90 27.24
N VAL A 4 5.49 12.08 26.74
CA VAL A 4 6.15 13.12 27.55
C VAL A 4 5.18 13.65 28.60
N THR A 5 3.91 13.85 28.23
CA THR A 5 2.83 14.26 29.14
C THR A 5 2.61 13.25 30.26
N GLY A 6 2.54 11.95 29.95
CA GLY A 6 2.39 10.88 30.93
C GLY A 6 3.60 10.75 31.86
N ALA A 7 4.80 10.85 31.30
CA ALA A 7 6.03 10.86 32.09
C ALA A 7 6.07 12.03 33.08
N LEU A 8 5.73 13.23 32.61
CA LEU A 8 5.69 14.43 33.45
C LEU A 8 4.60 14.33 34.54
N PHE A 9 3.43 13.79 34.20
CA PHE A 9 2.34 13.59 35.15
C PHE A 9 2.77 12.67 36.31
N VAL A 10 3.39 11.53 36.01
CA VAL A 10 3.89 10.59 37.01
C VAL A 10 5.06 11.16 37.82
N ALA A 11 5.96 11.92 37.18
CA ALA A 11 7.08 12.57 37.88
C ALA A 11 6.60 13.62 38.89
N VAL A 12 5.63 14.47 38.53
CA VAL A 12 5.05 15.47 39.44
C VAL A 12 4.24 14.80 40.56
N LEU A 13 3.57 13.67 40.27
CA LEU A 13 2.87 12.85 41.25
C LEU A 13 3.82 12.28 42.32
N GLN A 14 4.93 11.67 41.90
CA GLN A 14 5.90 11.06 42.82
C GLN A 14 6.63 12.10 43.67
N HIS A 15 6.87 13.29 43.13
CA HIS A 15 7.63 14.34 43.80
C HIS A 15 6.74 15.44 44.41
N ARG A 16 5.43 15.20 44.56
CA ARG A 16 4.47 16.18 45.09
C ARG A 16 4.85 16.71 46.48
N ASP A 17 5.49 15.88 47.30
CA ASP A 17 5.87 16.22 48.67
C ASP A 17 7.15 17.07 48.74
N ARG A 18 7.94 17.10 47.65
CA ARG A 18 9.15 17.93 47.49
C ARG A 18 8.89 19.23 46.72
N LEU A 19 7.68 19.41 46.20
CA LEU A 19 7.26 20.59 45.45
C LEU A 19 6.31 21.47 46.26
N PRO A 20 6.26 22.79 46.02
CA PRO A 20 5.23 23.64 46.61
C PRO A 20 3.84 23.08 46.30
N GLN A 21 3.01 22.87 47.32
CA GLN A 21 1.72 22.17 47.17
C GLN A 21 0.81 22.82 46.12
N THR A 22 0.86 24.15 46.00
CA THR A 22 0.14 24.92 44.98
C THR A 22 0.60 24.57 43.57
N PHE A 23 1.91 24.49 43.34
CA PHE A 23 2.49 24.14 42.05
C PHE A 23 2.18 22.69 41.64
N SER A 24 2.34 21.74 42.56
CA SER A 24 2.05 20.32 42.26
C SER A 24 0.57 20.12 41.92
N LYS A 25 -0.36 20.64 42.73
CA LYS A 25 -1.81 20.50 42.48
C LYS A 25 -2.25 21.15 41.17
N GLN A 26 -1.74 22.35 40.87
CA GLN A 26 -2.07 23.06 39.64
C GLN A 26 -1.55 22.33 38.40
N THR A 27 -0.29 21.91 38.40
CA THR A 27 0.34 21.19 37.28
C THR A 27 -0.32 19.83 37.06
N LEU A 28 -0.69 19.12 38.13
CA LEU A 28 -1.39 17.85 38.02
C LEU A 28 -2.81 18.01 37.44
N GLY A 29 -3.52 19.05 37.90
CA GLY A 29 -4.86 19.37 37.40
C GLY A 29 -4.85 19.73 35.92
N SER A 30 -3.90 20.57 35.48
CA SER A 30 -3.80 20.98 34.08
C SER A 30 -3.38 19.84 33.14
N LEU A 31 -2.40 19.02 33.54
CA LEU A 31 -1.99 17.83 32.79
C LEU A 31 -3.11 16.79 32.71
N GLY A 32 -3.79 16.53 33.81
CA GLY A 32 -4.92 15.60 33.86
C GLY A 32 -6.06 16.05 32.94
N PHE A 33 -6.44 17.33 33.01
CA PHE A 33 -7.45 17.91 32.13
C PHE A 33 -7.05 17.80 30.65
N PHE A 34 -5.80 18.13 30.32
CA PHE A 34 -5.29 18.01 28.95
C PHE A 34 -5.36 16.56 28.45
N ILE A 35 -4.95 15.57 29.24
CA ILE A 35 -4.99 14.15 28.87
C ILE A 35 -6.43 13.73 28.56
N VAL A 36 -7.38 14.03 29.45
CA VAL A 36 -8.79 13.66 29.28
C VAL A 36 -9.39 14.34 28.05
N TYR A 37 -9.19 15.66 27.91
CA TYR A 37 -9.70 16.43 26.79
C TYR A 37 -9.15 15.91 25.44
N ALA A 38 -7.84 15.66 25.38
CA ALA A 38 -7.19 15.24 24.15
C ALA A 38 -7.54 13.80 23.76
N LEU A 39 -7.74 12.89 24.72
CA LEU A 39 -8.29 11.55 24.46
C LEU A 39 -9.74 11.63 23.98
N MET A 40 -10.58 12.45 24.62
CA MET A 40 -11.98 12.60 24.22
C MET A 40 -12.11 13.15 22.78
N GLN A 41 -11.30 14.14 22.42
CA GLN A 41 -11.18 14.63 21.04
C GLN A 41 -10.67 13.55 20.08
N GLY A 42 -9.67 12.75 20.49
CA GLY A 42 -9.14 11.64 19.72
C GLY A 42 -10.18 10.57 19.40
N PHE A 43 -11.04 10.23 20.36
CA PHE A 43 -12.15 9.28 20.15
C PHE A 43 -13.27 9.84 19.28
N THR A 44 -13.43 11.17 19.21
CA THR A 44 -14.54 11.81 18.47
C THR A 44 -14.19 12.10 17.00
N LYS A 45 -12.91 12.22 16.65
CA LYS A 45 -12.46 12.52 15.27
C LYS A 45 -11.96 11.26 14.55
N GLN A 46 -12.53 10.96 13.38
CA GLN A 46 -12.03 9.92 12.48
C GLN A 46 -10.65 10.30 11.92
N GLY A 47 -9.71 9.33 11.88
CA GLY A 47 -8.35 9.51 11.38
C GLY A 47 -7.26 9.71 12.44
N ILE A 48 -7.60 9.72 13.74
CA ILE A 48 -6.64 9.79 14.84
C ILE A 48 -6.37 8.38 15.40
N ASP A 49 -5.10 7.99 15.46
CA ASP A 49 -4.69 6.72 16.05
C ASP A 49 -4.71 6.79 17.59
N ASN A 50 -5.85 6.49 18.17
CA ASN A 50 -6.04 6.46 19.63
C ASN A 50 -5.16 5.41 20.32
N ALA A 51 -4.78 4.33 19.63
CA ALA A 51 -3.91 3.30 20.20
C ALA A 51 -2.49 3.84 20.40
N ALA A 52 -1.96 4.62 19.46
CA ALA A 52 -0.68 5.31 19.61
C ALA A 52 -0.70 6.34 20.75
N HIS A 53 -1.84 7.03 20.95
CA HIS A 53 -2.00 8.04 22.00
C HIS A 53 -2.03 7.40 23.40
N VAL A 54 -2.85 6.36 23.58
CA VAL A 54 -2.97 5.62 24.84
C VAL A 54 -1.68 4.86 25.15
N GLY A 55 -1.10 4.18 24.16
CA GLY A 55 0.17 3.47 24.29
C GLY A 55 1.32 4.42 24.66
N GLY A 56 1.39 5.59 24.01
CA GLY A 56 2.35 6.63 24.35
C GLY A 56 2.20 7.11 25.79
N LEU A 57 0.99 7.43 26.23
CA LEU A 57 0.70 7.88 27.59
C LEU A 57 1.14 6.85 28.64
N LEU A 58 0.72 5.59 28.48
CA LEU A 58 1.06 4.49 29.37
C LEU A 58 2.57 4.22 29.40
N GLY A 59 3.20 4.18 28.23
CA GLY A 59 4.65 4.01 28.11
C GLY A 59 5.42 5.12 28.82
N GLY A 60 4.98 6.37 28.66
CA GLY A 60 5.54 7.52 29.37
C GLY A 60 5.40 7.43 30.89
N CYS A 61 4.20 7.09 31.37
CA CYS A 61 3.92 6.87 32.79
C CYS A 61 4.82 5.76 33.37
N LEU A 62 4.96 4.64 32.66
CA LEU A 62 5.80 3.52 33.07
C LEU A 62 7.28 3.90 33.11
N LEU A 63 7.76 4.65 32.11
CA LEU A 63 9.14 5.12 32.05
C LEU A 63 9.46 6.02 33.25
N ALA A 64 8.60 7.00 33.54
CA ALA A 64 8.75 7.87 34.71
C ALA A 64 8.60 7.15 36.04
N TYR A 65 7.90 6.00 36.07
CA TYR A 65 7.83 5.15 37.25
C TYR A 65 9.12 4.38 37.52
N VAL A 66 9.87 4.04 36.47
CA VAL A 66 11.09 3.21 36.56
C VAL A 66 12.37 4.06 36.62
N LEU A 67 12.38 5.26 36.04
CA LEU A 67 13.59 6.08 35.94
C LEU A 67 14.14 6.52 37.33
N PRO A 68 15.47 6.67 37.46
CA PRO A 68 16.12 7.05 38.70
C PRO A 68 15.71 8.41 39.24
N GLU A 69 15.40 8.44 40.53
CA GLU A 69 15.23 9.67 41.29
C GLU A 69 16.61 10.30 41.53
N ARG A 70 16.99 11.32 40.74
CA ARG A 70 18.28 12.03 40.93
C ARG A 70 18.53 12.53 42.37
N PHE A 71 17.50 12.60 43.20
CA PHE A 71 17.55 13.12 44.58
C PHE A 71 17.47 12.04 45.68
N ASP A 72 17.46 10.74 45.36
CA ASP A 72 17.41 9.66 46.37
C ASP A 72 17.97 8.32 45.81
N MET A 73 19.30 8.24 45.65
CA MET A 73 19.95 7.04 45.11
C MET A 73 19.89 5.82 46.02
N GLU A 74 19.83 6.01 47.34
CA GLU A 74 19.79 4.87 48.28
C GLU A 74 18.47 4.10 48.19
N ASN A 75 17.33 4.79 48.08
CA ASN A 75 16.03 4.15 47.90
C ASN A 75 15.84 3.62 46.47
N PHE A 76 16.46 4.27 45.48
CA PHE A 76 16.45 3.79 44.10
C PHE A 76 17.16 2.44 43.95
N VAL A 77 18.39 2.28 44.45
CA VAL A 77 19.15 1.02 44.34
C VAL A 77 18.43 -0.14 45.04
N ARG A 78 17.75 0.16 46.16
CA ARG A 78 17.00 -0.83 46.93
C ARG A 78 15.75 -1.33 46.19
N ASN A 79 15.03 -0.41 45.53
CA ASN A 79 13.71 -0.71 44.97
C ASN A 79 13.71 -0.90 43.45
N ILE A 80 14.81 -0.61 42.75
CA ILE A 80 14.85 -0.69 41.28
C ILE A 80 14.49 -2.09 40.78
N LYS A 81 14.98 -3.15 41.42
CA LYS A 81 14.67 -4.54 41.02
C LYS A 81 13.17 -4.85 41.12
N GLN A 82 12.48 -4.34 42.14
CA GLN A 82 11.02 -4.48 42.25
C GLN A 82 10.29 -3.62 41.21
N ARG A 83 10.68 -2.35 41.04
CA ARG A 83 10.05 -1.43 40.08
C ARG A 83 10.19 -1.92 38.63
N THR A 84 11.36 -2.41 38.24
CA THR A 84 11.58 -2.99 36.91
C THR A 84 10.85 -4.32 36.72
N SER A 85 10.80 -5.18 37.74
CA SER A 85 10.03 -6.44 37.66
C SER A 85 8.53 -6.18 37.50
N VAL A 86 7.97 -5.24 38.26
CA VAL A 86 6.56 -4.82 38.14
C VAL A 86 6.30 -4.24 36.75
N ALA A 87 7.18 -3.37 36.25
CA ALA A 87 7.05 -2.81 34.91
C ALA A 87 7.11 -3.88 33.82
N ALA A 88 8.02 -4.85 33.92
CA ALA A 88 8.13 -5.95 32.99
C ALA A 88 6.87 -6.84 32.99
N ILE A 89 6.33 -7.16 34.18
CA ILE A 89 5.08 -7.93 34.31
C ILE A 89 3.92 -7.17 33.68
N ILE A 90 3.80 -5.86 33.91
CA ILE A 90 2.75 -5.02 33.31
C ILE A 90 2.87 -5.02 31.78
N VAL A 91 4.08 -4.87 31.24
CA VAL A 91 4.32 -4.90 29.80
C VAL A 91 3.95 -6.27 29.22
N ILE A 92 4.42 -7.36 29.82
CA ILE A 92 4.12 -8.72 29.35
C ILE A 92 2.62 -8.98 29.40
N ALA A 93 1.94 -8.69 30.52
CA ALA A 93 0.51 -8.89 30.66
C ALA A 93 -0.29 -8.06 29.66
N ALA A 94 0.10 -6.80 29.45
CA ALA A 94 -0.53 -5.92 28.47
C ALA A 94 -0.33 -6.43 27.04
N THR A 95 0.89 -6.84 26.68
CA THR A 95 1.19 -7.39 25.35
C THR A 95 0.44 -8.71 25.13
N THR A 96 0.47 -9.64 26.07
CA THR A 96 -0.24 -10.92 25.97
C THR A 96 -1.75 -10.71 25.88
N GLY A 97 -2.32 -9.85 26.72
CA GLY A 97 -3.74 -9.50 26.68
C GLY A 97 -4.15 -8.87 25.35
N LEU A 98 -3.36 -7.91 24.86
CA LEU A 98 -3.59 -7.29 23.55
C LEU A 98 -3.50 -8.33 22.42
N THR A 99 -2.52 -9.25 22.44
CA THR A 99 -2.42 -10.29 21.40
C THR A 99 -3.56 -11.30 21.45
N ALA A 100 -4.07 -11.66 22.63
CA ALA A 100 -5.16 -12.61 22.77
C ALA A 100 -6.52 -12.02 22.34
N MET A 101 -6.68 -10.70 22.44
CA MET A 101 -7.90 -9.99 22.08
C MET A 101 -7.82 -9.29 20.72
N ALA A 102 -6.65 -9.27 20.09
CA ALA A 102 -6.47 -8.67 18.78
C ALA A 102 -7.24 -9.49 17.73
N PRO A 103 -8.18 -8.88 16.98
CA PRO A 103 -8.77 -9.53 15.83
C PRO A 103 -7.67 -9.89 14.82
N GLN A 104 -7.86 -10.99 14.09
CA GLN A 104 -6.95 -11.34 12.99
C GLN A 104 -6.81 -10.15 12.05
N ALA A 105 -5.57 -9.78 11.74
CA ALA A 105 -5.29 -8.62 10.91
C ALA A 105 -6.05 -8.74 9.58
N ALA A 106 -7.01 -7.84 9.35
CA ALA A 106 -7.85 -7.86 8.15
C ALA A 106 -7.07 -7.48 6.87
N ILE A 107 -5.83 -6.99 7.01
CA ILE A 107 -4.98 -6.55 5.91
C ILE A 107 -3.64 -7.27 6.06
N ASP A 108 -3.38 -8.24 5.19
CA ASP A 108 -2.04 -8.79 5.04
C ASP A 108 -1.17 -7.78 4.29
N GLN A 109 -0.36 -7.04 5.05
CA GLN A 109 0.56 -6.06 4.49
C GLN A 109 1.57 -6.69 3.53
N ARG A 110 1.86 -7.99 3.68
CA ARG A 110 2.74 -8.73 2.79
C ARG A 110 2.09 -8.90 1.41
N MET A 111 0.82 -9.31 1.37
CA MET A 111 0.07 -9.41 0.11
C MET A 111 -0.02 -8.06 -0.60
N GLY A 112 -0.28 -6.98 0.13
CA GLY A 112 -0.30 -5.63 -0.45
C GLY A 112 1.04 -5.20 -1.08
N HIS A 113 2.17 -5.51 -0.43
CA HIS A 113 3.51 -5.24 -0.95
C HIS A 113 3.84 -6.11 -2.18
N GLU A 114 3.53 -7.40 -2.11
CA GLU A 114 3.74 -8.36 -3.20
C GLU A 114 2.90 -7.98 -4.43
N GLY A 115 1.68 -7.49 -4.24
CA GLY A 115 0.80 -7.01 -5.32
C GLY A 115 1.34 -5.77 -6.05
N LEU A 116 1.89 -4.79 -5.32
CA LEU A 116 2.48 -3.59 -5.93
C LEU A 116 3.75 -3.94 -6.73
N ALA A 117 4.60 -4.82 -6.16
CA ALA A 117 5.79 -5.30 -6.84
C ALA A 117 5.45 -6.17 -8.06
N ALA A 118 4.37 -6.96 -8.00
CA ALA A 118 3.85 -7.70 -9.15
C ALA A 118 3.37 -6.76 -10.24
N PHE A 119 2.58 -5.73 -9.89
CA PHE A 119 2.10 -4.74 -10.87
C PHE A 119 3.25 -4.03 -11.60
N SER A 120 4.24 -3.54 -10.86
CA SER A 120 5.40 -2.85 -11.44
C SER A 120 6.18 -3.76 -12.39
N ARG A 121 6.42 -5.03 -12.01
CA ARG A 121 7.05 -6.03 -12.88
C ARG A 121 6.22 -6.34 -14.12
N GLY A 122 4.90 -6.42 -13.99
CA GLY A 122 3.99 -6.59 -15.11
C GLY A 122 4.09 -5.46 -16.12
N MET A 123 4.10 -4.21 -15.65
CA MET A 123 4.28 -3.02 -16.51
C MET A 123 5.63 -3.01 -17.22
N GLN A 124 6.72 -3.33 -16.52
CA GLN A 124 8.06 -3.42 -17.12
C GLN A 124 8.15 -4.54 -18.17
N SER A 125 7.58 -5.71 -17.87
CA SER A 125 7.52 -6.83 -18.80
C SER A 125 6.68 -6.49 -20.04
N PHE A 126 5.57 -5.78 -19.86
CA PHE A 126 4.72 -5.32 -20.97
C PHE A 126 5.45 -4.31 -21.86
N ASP A 127 6.12 -3.31 -21.28
CA ASP A 127 6.88 -2.31 -22.03
C ASP A 127 8.02 -2.96 -22.84
N ALA A 128 8.75 -3.89 -22.22
CA ALA A 128 9.78 -4.66 -22.90
C ALA A 128 9.23 -5.48 -24.08
N ALA A 129 8.06 -6.11 -23.92
CA ALA A 129 7.38 -6.85 -24.98
C ALA A 129 6.94 -5.94 -26.14
N VAL A 130 6.34 -4.77 -25.83
CA VAL A 130 5.96 -3.77 -26.84
C VAL A 130 7.17 -3.24 -27.60
N LYS A 131 8.28 -2.97 -26.90
CA LYS A 131 9.53 -2.53 -27.52
C LYS A 131 10.08 -3.59 -28.47
N GLY A 132 10.07 -4.86 -28.08
CA GLY A 132 10.46 -5.98 -28.93
C GLY A 132 9.59 -6.07 -30.20
N LEU A 133 8.27 -5.97 -30.05
CA LEU A 133 7.35 -6.02 -31.19
C LEU A 133 7.57 -4.86 -32.17
N ARG A 134 7.79 -3.63 -31.66
CA ARG A 134 8.12 -2.46 -32.50
C ARG A 134 9.43 -2.62 -33.25
N GLN A 135 10.44 -3.22 -32.61
CA GLN A 135 11.72 -3.49 -33.24
C GLN A 135 11.56 -4.46 -34.42
N ASP A 136 10.81 -5.55 -34.24
CA ASP A 136 10.56 -6.51 -35.31
C ASP A 136 9.77 -5.89 -36.47
N GLN A 137 8.79 -5.03 -36.18
CA GLN A 137 8.09 -4.25 -37.22
C GLN A 137 9.05 -3.33 -37.99
N GLN A 138 10.03 -2.73 -37.32
CA GLN A 138 11.04 -1.91 -37.97
C GLN A 138 11.98 -2.76 -38.83
N ASP A 139 12.41 -3.93 -38.36
CA ASP A 139 13.28 -4.82 -39.11
C ASP A 139 12.57 -5.43 -40.33
N LEU A 140 11.26 -5.71 -40.22
CA LEU A 140 10.42 -6.08 -41.35
C LEU A 140 10.31 -4.94 -42.38
N SER A 141 10.00 -3.72 -41.94
CA SER A 141 9.85 -2.57 -42.85
C SER A 141 11.16 -2.14 -43.53
N THR A 142 12.31 -2.43 -42.91
CA THR A 142 13.65 -2.17 -43.49
C THR A 142 14.19 -3.34 -44.31
N GLY A 143 13.44 -4.44 -44.44
CA GLY A 143 13.84 -5.63 -45.20
C GLY A 143 14.92 -6.47 -44.51
N LYS A 144 15.24 -6.21 -43.24
CA LYS A 144 16.18 -7.02 -42.44
C LYS A 144 15.56 -8.34 -41.97
N MET A 145 14.24 -8.45 -42.01
CA MET A 145 13.47 -9.62 -41.59
C MET A 145 12.42 -9.94 -42.65
N SER A 146 12.19 -11.23 -42.92
CA SER A 146 11.13 -11.66 -43.83
C SER A 146 9.77 -11.71 -43.12
N GLU A 147 8.68 -11.63 -43.89
CA GLU A 147 7.30 -11.76 -43.38
C GLU A 147 7.11 -13.07 -42.59
N ARG A 148 7.63 -14.19 -43.11
CA ARG A 148 7.55 -15.49 -42.42
C ARG A 148 8.31 -15.52 -41.11
N GLN A 149 9.50 -14.90 -41.08
CA GLN A 149 10.30 -14.82 -39.87
C GLN A 149 9.63 -13.92 -38.82
N ALA A 150 9.04 -12.80 -39.24
CA ALA A 150 8.28 -11.92 -38.35
C ALA A 150 7.03 -12.61 -37.78
N ASP A 151 6.31 -13.36 -38.63
CA ASP A 151 5.14 -14.14 -38.25
C ASP A 151 5.48 -15.27 -37.25
N GLU A 152 6.57 -16.00 -37.47
CA GLU A 152 7.05 -17.02 -36.53
C GLU A 152 7.46 -16.40 -35.18
N ARG A 153 8.14 -15.25 -35.20
CA ARG A 153 8.57 -14.53 -33.99
C ARG A 153 7.40 -13.96 -33.19
N THR A 154 6.31 -13.61 -33.86
CA THR A 154 5.06 -13.19 -33.19
C THR A 154 4.56 -14.27 -32.23
N ARG A 155 4.65 -15.54 -32.64
CA ARG A 155 4.24 -16.70 -31.83
C ARG A 155 5.30 -17.19 -30.86
N THR A 156 6.57 -17.19 -31.26
CA THR A 156 7.67 -17.81 -30.48
C THR A 156 8.35 -16.84 -29.51
N VAL A 157 8.30 -15.53 -29.75
CA VAL A 157 8.97 -14.50 -28.94
C VAL A 157 7.95 -13.58 -28.28
N HIS A 158 7.04 -12.97 -29.07
CA HIS A 158 6.16 -11.92 -28.55
C HIS A 158 5.01 -12.47 -27.70
N ALA A 159 4.30 -13.49 -28.17
CA ALA A 159 3.21 -14.07 -27.39
C ALA A 159 3.67 -14.59 -26.00
N PRO A 160 4.81 -15.29 -25.83
CA PRO A 160 5.35 -15.63 -24.52
C PRO A 160 5.73 -14.42 -23.67
N ALA A 161 6.30 -13.36 -24.27
CA ALA A 161 6.66 -12.14 -23.54
C ALA A 161 5.43 -11.42 -22.95
N PHE A 162 4.35 -11.30 -23.73
CA PHE A 162 3.08 -10.77 -23.23
C PHE A 162 2.41 -11.71 -22.21
N ARG A 163 2.58 -13.03 -22.36
CA ARG A 163 2.10 -14.01 -21.36
C ARG A 163 2.81 -13.86 -20.01
N ALA A 164 4.11 -13.56 -20.02
CA ALA A 164 4.84 -13.25 -18.79
C ALA A 164 4.31 -11.96 -18.13
N ALA A 165 4.04 -10.92 -18.91
CA ALA A 165 3.42 -9.69 -18.41
C ALA A 165 2.03 -9.97 -17.79
N LEU A 166 1.21 -10.81 -18.45
CA LEU A 166 -0.10 -11.21 -17.96
C LEU A 166 -0.04 -11.92 -16.60
N GLN A 167 0.95 -12.80 -16.39
CA GLN A 167 1.11 -13.49 -15.10
C GLN A 167 1.32 -12.52 -13.94
N TYR A 168 2.11 -11.47 -14.15
CA TYR A 168 2.31 -10.43 -13.15
C TYR A 168 1.02 -9.62 -12.86
N LEU A 169 0.21 -9.34 -13.89
CA LEU A 169 -1.09 -8.67 -13.70
C LEU A 169 -2.08 -9.54 -12.90
N VAL A 170 -2.08 -10.86 -13.14
CA VAL A 170 -2.91 -11.82 -12.37
C VAL A 170 -2.49 -11.83 -10.91
N LEU A 171 -1.18 -11.89 -10.63
CA LEU A 171 -0.65 -11.82 -9.27
C LEU A 171 -1.00 -10.49 -8.59
N ALA A 172 -0.87 -9.38 -9.32
CA ALA A 172 -1.23 -8.06 -8.81
C ALA A 172 -2.72 -7.97 -8.45
N GLN A 173 -3.60 -8.53 -9.27
CA GLN A 173 -5.04 -8.55 -9.02
C GLN A 173 -5.39 -9.42 -7.80
N ALA A 174 -4.77 -10.59 -7.66
CA ALA A 174 -5.02 -11.51 -6.54
C ALA A 174 -4.61 -10.93 -5.17
N ALA A 175 -3.65 -10.01 -5.17
CA ALA A 175 -3.16 -9.32 -3.97
C ALA A 175 -4.06 -8.17 -3.50
N LEU A 176 -5.08 -7.77 -4.27
CA LEU A 176 -5.93 -6.63 -3.95
C LEU A 176 -7.27 -7.04 -3.31
N PRO A 177 -7.75 -6.30 -2.29
CA PRO A 177 -9.11 -6.45 -1.81
C PRO A 177 -10.14 -6.18 -2.92
N SER A 178 -11.32 -6.81 -2.82
CA SER A 178 -12.43 -6.61 -3.77
C SER A 178 -12.96 -5.17 -3.83
N SER A 179 -12.71 -4.37 -2.79
CA SER A 179 -13.08 -2.95 -2.71
C SER A 179 -12.01 -1.99 -3.22
N ASP A 180 -10.87 -2.48 -3.71
CA ASP A 180 -9.78 -1.62 -4.18
C ASP A 180 -10.16 -0.87 -5.47
N ARG A 181 -9.94 0.44 -5.49
CA ARG A 181 -10.29 1.32 -6.62
C ARG A 181 -9.50 1.03 -7.90
N ARG A 182 -8.36 0.33 -7.81
CA ARG A 182 -7.51 -0.04 -8.95
C ARG A 182 -7.99 -1.31 -9.65
N LEU A 183 -8.85 -2.09 -9.01
CA LEU A 183 -9.30 -3.39 -9.50
C LEU A 183 -9.97 -3.32 -10.88
N PRO A 184 -10.83 -2.33 -11.20
CA PRO A 184 -11.41 -2.21 -12.54
C PRO A 184 -10.34 -1.98 -13.62
N LEU A 185 -9.36 -1.12 -13.33
CA LEU A 185 -8.27 -0.82 -14.26
C LEU A 185 -7.40 -2.06 -14.54
N LEU A 186 -7.06 -2.81 -13.49
CA LEU A 186 -6.31 -4.06 -13.62
C LEU A 186 -7.08 -5.13 -14.37
N THR A 187 -8.39 -5.19 -14.19
CA THR A 187 -9.27 -6.13 -14.89
C THR A 187 -9.25 -5.87 -16.40
N GLU A 188 -9.40 -4.62 -16.82
CA GLU A 188 -9.34 -4.26 -18.24
C GLU A 188 -7.92 -4.44 -18.81
N ALA A 189 -6.87 -4.08 -18.06
CA ALA A 189 -5.48 -4.30 -18.50
C ALA A 189 -5.15 -5.78 -18.72
N LYS A 190 -5.61 -6.63 -17.79
CA LYS A 190 -5.49 -8.09 -17.89
C LYS A 190 -6.23 -8.59 -19.13
N ARG A 191 -7.49 -8.18 -19.33
CA ARG A 191 -8.30 -8.61 -20.48
C ARG A 191 -7.68 -8.19 -21.81
N LEU A 192 -7.18 -6.96 -21.90
CA LEU A 192 -6.48 -6.48 -23.09
C LEU A 192 -5.24 -7.34 -23.40
N THR A 193 -4.49 -7.70 -22.36
CA THR A 193 -3.27 -8.52 -22.51
C THR A 193 -3.61 -9.97 -22.88
N GLU A 194 -4.69 -10.54 -22.37
CA GLU A 194 -5.19 -11.87 -22.77
C GLU A 194 -5.52 -11.90 -24.27
N LEU A 195 -6.27 -10.91 -24.75
CA LEU A 195 -6.64 -10.78 -26.16
C LEU A 195 -5.42 -10.59 -27.07
N LEU A 196 -4.44 -9.79 -26.62
CA LEU A 196 -3.14 -9.64 -27.30
C LEU A 196 -2.38 -10.96 -27.38
N VAL A 197 -2.28 -11.72 -26.28
CA VAL A 197 -1.60 -13.02 -26.27
C VAL A 197 -2.29 -14.00 -27.20
N GLU A 198 -3.62 -13.99 -27.26
CA GLU A 198 -4.39 -14.84 -28.17
C GLU A 198 -4.17 -14.44 -29.63
N SER A 199 -4.23 -13.15 -29.95
CA SER A 199 -3.99 -12.62 -31.30
C SER A 199 -2.57 -12.95 -31.80
N LEU A 200 -1.54 -12.67 -30.98
CA LEU A 200 -0.14 -12.94 -31.32
C LEU A 200 0.19 -14.44 -31.35
N GLY A 201 -0.56 -15.24 -30.61
CA GLY A 201 -0.40 -16.69 -30.55
C GLY A 201 -1.18 -17.44 -31.63
N MET A 202 -2.05 -16.76 -32.38
CA MET A 202 -2.87 -17.39 -33.41
C MET A 202 -2.00 -17.87 -34.58
N ASP A 203 -2.23 -19.10 -35.03
CA ASP A 203 -1.55 -19.61 -36.21
C ASP A 203 -1.90 -18.82 -37.47
N SER A 204 -0.94 -18.76 -38.39
CA SER A 204 -1.09 -18.09 -39.68
C SER A 204 -1.13 -19.08 -40.83
N VAL A 205 -1.92 -18.77 -41.85
CA VAL A 205 -2.05 -19.48 -43.12
C VAL A 205 -1.46 -18.63 -44.23
N PHE A 206 -0.67 -19.26 -45.10
CA PHE A 206 -0.05 -18.64 -46.27
C PHE A 206 -0.72 -19.16 -47.55
N GLU A 207 -1.26 -18.25 -48.36
CA GLU A 207 -1.83 -18.61 -49.66
C GLU A 207 -0.72 -18.90 -50.68
N PRO A 208 -0.95 -19.85 -51.62
CA PRO A 208 0.01 -20.12 -52.68
C PRO A 208 0.37 -18.84 -53.45
N GLY A 209 1.65 -18.46 -53.43
CA GLY A 209 2.16 -17.25 -54.11
C GLY A 209 2.11 -15.95 -53.29
N SER A 210 1.69 -15.98 -52.03
CA SER A 210 1.73 -14.84 -51.11
C SER A 210 2.57 -15.14 -49.88
N ASP A 211 3.49 -14.24 -49.54
CA ASP A 211 4.24 -14.31 -48.27
C ASP A 211 3.56 -13.55 -47.12
N LYS A 212 2.37 -12.98 -47.36
CA LYS A 212 1.60 -12.31 -46.30
C LYS A 212 0.85 -13.33 -45.45
N PRO A 213 1.04 -13.33 -44.11
CA PRO A 213 0.30 -14.19 -43.22
C PRO A 213 -1.17 -13.76 -43.13
N LYS A 214 -2.08 -14.73 -43.11
CA LYS A 214 -3.50 -14.54 -42.75
C LYS A 214 -3.80 -15.34 -41.49
N PRO A 215 -4.67 -14.86 -40.59
CA PRO A 215 -5.05 -15.63 -39.41
C PRO A 215 -5.70 -16.96 -39.80
N ALA A 216 -5.36 -18.04 -39.10
CA ALA A 216 -5.97 -19.36 -39.28
C ALA A 216 -7.46 -19.37 -38.94
N ASP A 217 -7.89 -18.50 -38.03
CA ASP A 217 -9.29 -18.25 -37.71
C ASP A 217 -9.63 -16.75 -37.88
N PRO A 218 -10.03 -16.32 -39.10
CA PRO A 218 -10.39 -14.93 -39.37
C PRO A 218 -11.61 -14.45 -38.56
N THR A 219 -12.55 -15.35 -38.24
CA THR A 219 -13.74 -15.01 -37.45
C THR A 219 -13.35 -14.70 -36.01
N ARG A 220 -12.51 -15.53 -35.39
CA ARG A 220 -11.99 -15.27 -34.04
C ARG A 220 -11.10 -14.04 -34.01
N MET A 221 -10.24 -13.82 -35.00
CA MET A 221 -9.41 -12.62 -35.08
C MET A 221 -10.26 -11.34 -35.12
N THR A 222 -11.33 -11.32 -35.94
CA THR A 222 -12.26 -10.19 -36.01
C THR A 222 -12.96 -9.94 -34.67
N ALA A 223 -13.35 -11.00 -33.96
CA ALA A 223 -13.95 -10.90 -32.63
C ALA A 223 -12.95 -10.34 -31.60
N ILE A 224 -11.69 -10.80 -31.63
CA ILE A 224 -10.61 -10.28 -30.77
C ILE A 224 -10.40 -8.78 -31.02
N GLU A 225 -10.29 -8.36 -32.28
CA GLU A 225 -10.09 -6.94 -32.63
C GLU A 225 -11.24 -6.06 -32.13
N THR A 226 -12.48 -6.54 -32.27
CA THR A 226 -13.66 -5.84 -31.77
C THR A 226 -13.61 -5.69 -30.26
N GLU A 227 -13.33 -6.78 -29.55
CA GLU A 227 -13.26 -6.79 -28.09
C GLU A 227 -12.10 -5.93 -27.57
N MET A 228 -10.93 -5.95 -28.23
CA MET A 228 -9.80 -5.10 -27.88
C MET A 228 -10.14 -3.62 -27.98
N LYS A 229 -10.91 -3.20 -28.98
CA LYS A 229 -11.38 -1.80 -29.11
C LYS A 229 -12.29 -1.42 -27.95
N GLU A 230 -13.22 -2.29 -27.58
CA GLU A 230 -14.15 -2.03 -26.47
C GLU A 230 -13.45 -1.97 -25.11
N VAL A 231 -12.60 -2.97 -24.82
CA VAL A 231 -11.76 -3.03 -23.62
C VAL A 231 -10.84 -1.81 -23.56
N GLY A 232 -10.20 -1.45 -24.67
CA GLY A 232 -9.34 -0.26 -24.77
C GLY A 232 -10.09 1.03 -24.45
N ALA A 233 -11.31 1.20 -24.95
CA ALA A 233 -12.15 2.36 -24.65
C ALA A 233 -12.56 2.42 -23.17
N ARG A 234 -12.87 1.28 -22.54
CA ARG A 234 -13.14 1.21 -21.08
C ARG A 234 -11.89 1.54 -20.27
N PHE A 235 -10.74 0.97 -20.63
CA PHE A 235 -9.47 1.24 -19.99
C PHE A 235 -9.11 2.74 -20.02
N GLN A 236 -9.24 3.39 -21.19
CA GLN A 236 -8.96 4.83 -21.32
C GLN A 236 -9.87 5.69 -20.45
N ARG A 237 -11.17 5.37 -20.38
CA ARG A 237 -12.12 6.07 -19.48
C ARG A 237 -11.70 5.94 -18.02
N LEU A 238 -11.37 4.74 -17.56
CA LEU A 238 -10.93 4.50 -16.18
C LEU A 238 -9.65 5.26 -15.84
N VAL A 239 -8.69 5.36 -16.77
CA VAL A 239 -7.47 6.17 -16.59
C VAL A 239 -7.81 7.65 -16.45
N GLN A 240 -8.73 8.18 -17.27
CA GLN A 240 -9.16 9.58 -17.20
C GLN A 240 -9.87 9.89 -15.87
N GLU A 241 -10.75 9.00 -15.41
CA GLU A 241 -11.45 9.11 -14.12
C GLU A 241 -10.48 9.07 -12.93
N ALA A 242 -9.49 8.18 -12.97
CA ALA A 242 -8.45 8.12 -11.95
C ALA A 242 -7.61 9.42 -11.91
N SER A 243 -7.36 10.03 -13.08
CA SER A 243 -6.59 11.26 -13.20
C SER A 243 -7.37 12.49 -12.70
N SER A 244 -8.66 12.61 -13.02
CA SER A 244 -9.51 13.73 -12.59
C SER A 244 -9.79 13.73 -11.08
N THR A 245 -9.86 12.56 -10.45
CA THR A 245 -10.07 12.42 -9.00
C THR A 245 -8.86 12.95 -8.20
N SER A 246 -7.65 12.95 -8.79
CA SER A 246 -6.44 13.47 -8.13
C SER A 246 -6.39 15.01 -8.06
N VAL A 247 -7.11 15.72 -8.94
CA VAL A 247 -7.11 17.18 -9.04
C VAL A 247 -8.03 17.85 -8.01
N HIS A 248 -9.03 17.14 -7.49
CA HIS A 248 -10.02 17.72 -6.57
C HIS A 248 -9.68 17.65 -5.07
N HIS A 249 -8.48 17.20 -4.68
CA HIS A 249 -8.07 17.09 -3.26
C HIS A 249 -6.97 18.09 -2.84
N ASN A 250 -6.98 19.32 -3.37
CA ASN A 250 -6.17 20.41 -2.84
C ASN A 250 -7.07 21.45 -2.11
N PRO A 251 -7.30 21.35 -0.79
CA PRO A 251 -8.01 22.38 -0.03
C PRO A 251 -7.01 23.47 0.37
N ALA A 252 -6.55 24.26 -0.60
CA ALA A 252 -5.72 25.43 -0.35
C ALA A 252 -5.98 26.52 -1.37
N GLN A 253 -7.22 26.99 -1.45
CA GLN A 253 -7.48 28.34 -1.96
C GLN A 253 -8.23 29.12 -0.87
N GLY A 254 -7.43 29.89 -0.14
CA GLY A 254 -7.90 30.85 0.83
C GLY A 254 -8.79 31.89 0.16
N THR A 255 -9.90 32.18 0.81
CA THR A 255 -10.79 33.30 0.52
C THR A 255 -10.01 34.62 0.56
N PRO A 256 -10.09 35.50 -0.44
CA PRO A 256 -9.71 36.89 -0.26
C PRO A 256 -10.88 37.65 0.39
N ARG A 257 -10.66 38.23 1.58
CA ARG A 257 -11.49 39.31 2.11
C ARG A 257 -10.96 40.64 1.57
N PRO A 258 -11.86 41.55 1.22
CA PRO A 258 -11.90 42.85 1.91
C PRO A 258 -13.04 42.89 2.93
#